data_AF-A0A6M3M3S1-F1
#
_entry.id   AF-A0A6M3M3S1-F1
#
_cell.length_a   1.000
_cell.length_b   1.000
_cell.length_c   1.000
_cell.angle_alpha   90.00
_cell.angle_beta   90.00
_cell.angle_gamma   90.00
#
_symmetry.space_group_name_H-M   'P 1'
#
loop_
_entity.id
_entity.type
_entity.pdbx_description
1 polymer ?
#
loop_
_entity_poly.entity_id
_entity_poly.type
_entity_poly.pdbx_seq_one_letter_code
_entity_poly.pdbx_strand_id
1 'polypeptide(L)'
;MNLLTVLEVLQHFVGVFKPENELAPESFNNLLGIANLKHFKRKIGLPEEYRPGMPLPSQILDITQKISQDLRPFRFLMGDSTNPPLIVNASGEANIPTNMYYPSSMSFKYIKNAITRIRPVNIVTDSQWDELAGHSIKQPDKRNPIANFQANYIRFLPMDVQFIGFVYYRYPTDPHFAYTSTKGYVEYDATLSVQLEWDDINIVDIISIILFDLGISVGRGDIVQIADKFKKEGV
;
A
#
# COMPACT_ATOMS: atom_id res chain seq x y z
N MET A 1 16.75 -4.45 2.55
CA MET A 1 17.43 -5.22 1.48
C MET A 1 17.40 -4.37 0.23
N ASN A 2 18.53 -4.17 -0.43
CA ASN A 2 18.61 -3.27 -1.59
C ASN A 2 18.19 -4.00 -2.88
N LEU A 3 17.75 -3.27 -3.89
CA LEU A 3 17.36 -3.85 -5.19
C LEU A 3 18.48 -4.62 -5.88
N LEU A 4 19.74 -4.24 -5.69
CA LEU A 4 20.88 -4.98 -6.21
C LEU A 4 20.94 -6.40 -5.64
N THR A 5 20.83 -6.54 -4.31
CA THR A 5 20.76 -7.85 -3.65
C THR A 5 19.56 -8.66 -4.13
N VAL A 6 18.41 -8.02 -4.37
CA VAL A 6 17.21 -8.69 -4.90
C VAL A 6 17.46 -9.25 -6.30
N LEU A 7 18.08 -8.46 -7.18
CA LEU A 7 18.43 -8.88 -8.54
C LEU A 7 19.43 -10.04 -8.52
N GLU A 8 20.48 -9.97 -7.70
CA GLU A 8 21.50 -11.03 -7.59
C GLU A 8 20.91 -12.35 -7.07
N VAL A 9 20.04 -12.29 -6.07
CA VAL A 9 19.33 -13.47 -5.56
C VAL A 9 18.48 -14.11 -6.67
N LEU A 10 17.75 -13.29 -7.44
CA LEU A 10 16.93 -13.78 -8.55
C LEU A 10 17.79 -14.37 -9.66
N GLN A 11 18.87 -13.69 -10.06
CA GLN A 11 19.80 -14.18 -11.08
C GLN A 11 20.47 -15.49 -10.66
N HIS A 12 20.80 -15.65 -9.37
CA HIS A 12 21.32 -16.91 -8.86
C HIS A 12 20.34 -18.07 -9.08
N PHE A 13 19.07 -17.90 -8.68
CA PHE A 13 18.08 -18.96 -8.87
C PHE A 13 17.74 -19.20 -10.35
N VAL A 14 17.64 -18.14 -11.15
CA VAL A 14 17.41 -18.27 -12.59
C VAL A 14 18.57 -18.99 -13.25
N GLY A 15 19.82 -18.67 -12.92
CA GLY A 15 21.00 -19.36 -13.45
C GLY A 15 21.06 -20.85 -13.07
N VAL A 16 20.60 -21.21 -11.86
CA VAL A 16 20.55 -22.61 -11.41
C VAL A 16 19.44 -23.41 -12.10
N PHE A 17 18.24 -22.83 -12.27
CA PHE A 17 17.08 -23.56 -12.77
C PHE A 17 16.78 -23.38 -14.27
N LYS A 18 17.24 -22.27 -14.87
CA LYS A 18 17.03 -21.86 -16.26
C LYS A 18 18.28 -21.13 -16.80
N PRO A 19 19.39 -21.83 -17.02
CA PRO A 19 20.68 -21.22 -17.40
C PRO A 19 20.65 -20.51 -18.76
N GLU A 20 19.68 -20.83 -19.63
CA GLU A 20 19.51 -20.18 -20.93
C GLU A 20 18.75 -18.86 -20.86
N ASN A 21 18.20 -18.50 -19.70
CA ASN A 21 17.37 -17.31 -19.55
C ASN A 21 18.09 -16.28 -18.68
N GLU A 22 18.57 -15.19 -19.28
CA GLU A 22 19.11 -14.06 -18.52
C GLU A 22 18.01 -13.05 -18.19
N LEU A 23 17.90 -12.68 -16.91
CA LEU A 23 16.95 -11.67 -16.48
C LEU A 23 17.46 -10.28 -16.87
N ALA A 24 17.03 -9.77 -18.02
CA ALA A 24 17.34 -8.41 -18.43
C ALA A 24 16.80 -7.37 -17.42
N PRO A 25 17.52 -6.27 -17.14
CA PRO A 25 17.10 -5.26 -16.15
C PRO A 25 15.69 -4.69 -16.37
N GLU A 26 15.27 -4.53 -17.62
CA GLU A 26 13.91 -4.06 -17.95
C GLU A 26 12.84 -5.10 -17.59
N SER A 27 13.11 -6.38 -17.88
CA SER A 27 12.21 -7.48 -17.48
C SER A 27 12.14 -7.62 -15.96
N PHE A 28 13.27 -7.39 -15.28
CA PHE A 28 13.31 -7.32 -13.82
C PHE A 28 12.40 -6.21 -13.28
N ASN A 29 12.50 -4.98 -13.80
CA ASN A 29 11.67 -3.85 -13.36
C ASN A 29 10.17 -4.13 -13.53
N ASN A 30 9.77 -4.69 -14.67
CA ASN A 30 8.38 -5.06 -14.92
C ASN A 30 7.86 -6.12 -13.94
N LEU A 31 8.64 -7.20 -13.73
CA LEU A 31 8.28 -8.25 -12.78
C LEU A 31 8.24 -7.75 -11.34
N LEU A 32 9.19 -6.88 -10.97
CA LEU A 32 9.28 -6.28 -9.65
C LEU A 32 8.06 -5.39 -9.35
N GLY A 33 7.65 -4.55 -10.30
CA GLY A 33 6.44 -3.72 -10.18
C GLY A 33 5.18 -4.57 -10.00
N ILE A 34 5.01 -5.60 -10.83
CA ILE A 34 3.85 -6.52 -10.76
C ILE A 34 3.84 -7.27 -9.42
N ALA A 35 4.98 -7.82 -9.00
CA ALA A 35 5.09 -8.59 -7.77
C ALA A 35 4.86 -7.72 -6.52
N ASN A 36 5.34 -6.47 -6.53
CA ASN A 36 5.09 -5.49 -5.48
C ASN A 36 3.58 -5.21 -5.33
N LEU A 37 2.89 -4.93 -6.44
CA LEU A 37 1.44 -4.69 -6.43
C LEU A 37 0.65 -5.94 -6.01
N LYS A 38 1.07 -7.13 -6.44
CA LYS A 38 0.43 -8.40 -6.07
C LYS A 38 0.59 -8.69 -4.57
N HIS A 39 1.75 -8.41 -3.99
CA HIS A 39 1.99 -8.52 -2.56
C HIS A 39 1.16 -7.51 -1.76
N PHE A 40 1.11 -6.25 -2.21
CA PHE A 40 0.28 -5.21 -1.61
C PHE A 40 -1.21 -5.56 -1.62
N LYS A 41 -1.76 -5.99 -2.77
CA LYS A 41 -3.17 -6.42 -2.91
C LYS A 41 -3.49 -7.58 -1.95
N ARG A 42 -2.58 -8.55 -1.81
CA ARG A 42 -2.74 -9.69 -0.89
C ARG A 42 -2.81 -9.25 0.57
N LYS A 43 -2.00 -8.26 0.97
CA LYS A 43 -1.92 -7.79 2.36
C LYS A 43 -3.12 -6.94 2.77
N ILE A 44 -3.64 -6.10 1.87
CA ILE A 44 -4.83 -5.29 2.14
C ILE A 44 -6.08 -6.17 2.22
N GLY A 45 -6.19 -7.14 1.33
CA GLY A 45 -7.31 -8.07 1.26
C GLY A 45 -7.74 -8.28 -0.17
N LEU A 46 -7.89 -9.56 -0.55
CA LEU A 46 -8.45 -9.92 -1.85
C LEU A 46 -9.99 -9.88 -1.77
N PRO A 47 -10.68 -9.26 -2.74
CA PRO A 47 -12.12 -9.48 -2.93
C PRO A 47 -12.43 -10.90 -3.40
N GLU A 48 -11.42 -11.61 -3.90
CA GLU A 48 -11.53 -12.97 -4.42
C GLU A 48 -11.53 -13.96 -3.25
N GLU A 49 -12.73 -14.41 -2.86
CA GLU A 49 -12.95 -15.40 -1.80
C GLU A 49 -12.30 -16.75 -2.14
N TYR A 50 -12.03 -17.50 -1.06
CA TYR A 50 -11.52 -18.88 -1.05
C TYR A 50 -12.16 -19.75 -2.13
N ARG A 51 -11.34 -20.33 -3.01
CA ARG A 51 -11.74 -21.43 -3.89
C ARG A 51 -11.34 -22.76 -3.25
N PRO A 52 -12.28 -23.71 -3.07
CA PRO A 52 -11.96 -25.06 -2.58
C PRO A 52 -10.84 -25.69 -3.42
N GLY A 53 -9.72 -26.04 -2.79
CA GLY A 53 -8.56 -26.66 -3.44
C GLY A 53 -7.25 -25.87 -3.41
N MET A 54 -7.25 -24.58 -3.03
CA MET A 54 -6.02 -23.81 -2.76
C MET A 54 -6.17 -23.00 -1.46
N PRO A 55 -5.80 -23.56 -0.29
CA PRO A 55 -5.92 -22.86 0.99
C PRO A 55 -4.79 -21.84 1.14
N LEU A 56 -4.94 -20.66 0.54
CA LEU A 56 -4.23 -19.47 1.02
C LEU A 56 -5.07 -18.86 2.16
N PRO A 57 -4.51 -18.65 3.36
CA PRO A 57 -5.23 -17.98 4.42
C PRO A 57 -5.54 -16.54 4.00
N SER A 58 -6.78 -16.10 4.23
CA SER A 58 -7.18 -14.72 3.97
C SER A 58 -6.35 -13.77 4.82
N GLN A 59 -5.55 -12.91 4.18
CA GLN A 59 -4.92 -11.78 4.82
C GLN A 59 -5.84 -10.59 4.62
N ILE A 60 -6.26 -9.96 5.71
CA ILE A 60 -7.17 -8.81 5.68
C ILE A 60 -6.60 -7.75 6.60
N LEU A 61 -6.67 -6.51 6.14
CA LEU A 61 -6.29 -5.33 6.88
C LEU A 61 -6.92 -5.32 8.29
N ASP A 62 -6.13 -4.93 9.29
CA ASP A 62 -6.54 -4.73 10.69
C ASP A 62 -7.08 -5.96 11.45
N ILE A 63 -7.03 -7.17 10.88
CA ILE A 63 -7.30 -8.41 11.64
C ILE A 63 -6.12 -8.79 12.54
N THR A 64 -4.89 -8.67 12.03
CA THR A 64 -3.68 -8.98 12.80
C THR A 64 -2.79 -7.76 12.91
N GLN A 65 -2.21 -7.55 14.10
CA GLN A 65 -1.26 -6.45 14.32
C GLN A 65 -0.06 -6.53 13.36
N LYS A 66 0.33 -7.74 12.94
CA LYS A 66 1.42 -7.94 11.98
C LYS A 66 1.09 -7.34 10.61
N ILE A 67 -0.10 -7.58 10.07
CA ILE A 67 -0.51 -6.99 8.78
C ILE A 67 -0.57 -5.45 8.87
N SER A 68 -1.10 -4.90 9.96
CA SER A 68 -1.13 -3.44 10.15
C SER A 68 0.26 -2.83 10.35
N GLN A 69 1.22 -3.60 10.88
CA GLN A 69 2.63 -3.20 10.95
C GLN A 69 3.30 -3.26 9.58
N ASP A 70 3.13 -4.36 8.84
CA ASP A 70 3.66 -4.53 7.48
C ASP A 70 3.17 -3.44 6.53
N LEU A 71 1.91 -3.02 6.65
CA LEU A 71 1.29 -2.00 5.80
C LEU A 71 1.52 -0.56 6.29
N ARG A 72 2.21 -0.37 7.42
CA ARG A 72 2.46 0.97 8.00
C ARG A 72 3.18 1.94 7.04
N PRO A 73 4.17 1.53 6.22
CA PRO A 73 4.84 2.44 5.28
C PRO A 73 3.89 3.07 4.25
N PHE A 74 2.79 2.38 3.93
CA PHE A 74 1.79 2.83 2.97
C PHE A 74 0.65 3.62 3.61
N ARG A 75 0.66 3.78 4.94
CA ARG A 75 -0.34 4.55 5.66
C ARG A 75 0.03 6.03 5.61
N PHE A 76 -0.85 6.83 5.02
CA PHE A 76 -0.71 8.28 4.94
C PHE A 76 -1.72 8.96 5.87
N LEU A 77 -1.27 9.98 6.61
CA LEU A 77 -2.06 10.76 7.55
C LEU A 77 -2.12 12.20 7.06
N MET A 78 -3.32 12.69 6.77
CA MET A 78 -3.62 14.10 6.52
C MET A 78 -4.19 14.74 7.79
N GLY A 79 -3.85 16.00 8.05
CA GLY A 79 -4.36 16.77 9.20
C GLY A 79 -3.56 16.61 10.49
N ASP A 80 -2.28 16.25 10.35
CA ASP A 80 -1.25 16.36 11.39
C ASP A 80 -0.46 17.68 11.27
N SER A 81 0.66 17.80 11.97
CA SER A 81 1.50 19.01 11.93
C SER A 81 2.28 19.18 10.61
N THR A 82 2.38 18.13 9.81
CA THR A 82 3.29 18.05 8.66
C THR A 82 2.53 18.02 7.34
N ASN A 83 1.36 17.39 7.33
CA ASN A 83 0.50 17.18 6.18
C ASN A 83 -0.82 17.96 6.37
N PRO A 84 -1.19 18.82 5.41
CA PRO A 84 -2.42 19.61 5.53
C PRO A 84 -3.65 18.71 5.64
N PRO A 85 -4.69 19.12 6.39
CA PRO A 85 -5.94 18.39 6.48
C PRO A 85 -6.65 18.35 5.12
N LEU A 86 -7.57 17.40 4.98
CA LEU A 86 -8.49 17.39 3.87
C LEU A 86 -9.46 18.57 4.01
N ILE A 87 -9.50 19.43 3.00
CA ILE A 87 -10.32 20.65 2.98
C ILE A 87 -11.66 20.34 2.32
N VAL A 88 -12.74 20.63 3.03
CA VAL A 88 -14.11 20.50 2.53
C VAL A 88 -14.63 21.86 2.08
N ASN A 89 -15.21 21.91 0.89
CA ASN A 89 -15.79 23.11 0.32
C ASN A 89 -17.14 23.46 1.01
N ALA A 90 -17.70 24.64 0.70
CA ALA A 90 -18.99 25.06 1.27
C ALA A 90 -20.18 24.15 0.91
N SER A 91 -20.03 23.33 -0.15
CA SER A 91 -21.02 22.34 -0.58
C SER A 91 -20.90 21.00 0.18
N GLY A 92 -19.94 20.87 1.11
CA GLY A 92 -19.68 19.63 1.83
C GLY A 92 -18.87 18.60 1.04
N GLU A 93 -18.06 19.02 0.06
CA GLU A 93 -17.30 18.12 -0.80
C GLU A 93 -15.79 18.34 -0.66
N ALA A 94 -15.00 17.26 -0.71
CA ALA A 94 -13.54 17.33 -0.78
C ALA A 94 -12.99 16.45 -1.91
N ASN A 95 -11.88 16.88 -2.52
CA ASN A 95 -11.23 16.09 -3.57
C ASN A 95 -10.57 14.85 -2.99
N ILE A 96 -10.69 13.72 -3.70
CA ILE A 96 -10.00 12.48 -3.33
C ILE A 96 -8.48 12.66 -3.56
N PRO A 97 -7.61 12.27 -2.61
CA PRO A 97 -6.16 12.30 -2.83
C PRO A 97 -5.73 11.37 -3.97
N THR A 98 -4.86 11.86 -4.87
CA THR A 98 -4.47 11.17 -6.12
C THR A 98 -3.90 9.76 -5.92
N ASN A 99 -3.15 9.54 -4.84
CA ASN A 99 -2.46 8.27 -4.59
C ASN A 99 -3.22 7.35 -3.62
N MET A 100 -4.49 7.64 -3.32
CA MET A 100 -5.29 6.86 -2.38
C MET A 100 -5.72 5.53 -2.99
N TYR A 101 -5.50 4.43 -2.26
CA TYR A 101 -6.03 3.12 -2.60
C TYR A 101 -7.22 2.73 -1.72
N TYR A 102 -7.05 2.81 -0.39
CA TYR A 102 -8.07 2.36 0.56
C TYR A 102 -8.22 3.35 1.72
N PRO A 103 -9.44 3.84 2.03
CA PRO A 103 -9.65 4.72 3.18
C PRO A 103 -9.62 3.92 4.49
N SER A 104 -8.88 4.41 5.49
CA SER A 104 -8.77 3.75 6.80
C SER A 104 -9.69 4.41 7.83
N SER A 105 -9.52 5.71 8.06
CA SER A 105 -10.32 6.44 9.05
C SER A 105 -10.36 7.93 8.75
N MET A 106 -11.47 8.56 9.15
CA MET A 106 -11.65 10.00 9.06
C MET A 106 -12.00 10.55 10.43
N SER A 107 -11.51 11.76 10.73
CA SER A 107 -11.77 12.44 11.99
C SER A 107 -11.96 13.93 11.76
N PHE A 108 -12.92 14.50 12.47
CA PHE A 108 -13.24 15.91 12.45
C PHE A 108 -12.83 16.55 13.77
N LYS A 109 -12.15 17.71 13.69
CA LYS A 109 -11.78 18.54 14.84
C LYS A 109 -12.75 19.72 14.89
N TYR A 110 -13.46 19.88 16.01
CA TYR A 110 -14.30 21.05 16.24
C TYR A 110 -14.03 21.67 17.60
N ILE A 111 -14.19 23.00 17.68
CA ILE A 111 -14.01 23.78 18.90
C ILE A 111 -15.40 24.10 19.45
N LYS A 112 -15.64 23.73 20.72
CA LYS A 112 -16.85 24.13 21.45
C LYS A 112 -16.43 24.66 22.81
N ASN A 113 -16.82 25.90 23.12
CA ASN A 113 -16.49 26.58 24.39
C ASN A 113 -14.98 26.59 24.68
N ALA A 114 -14.16 26.94 23.69
CA ALA A 114 -12.68 26.92 23.76
C ALA A 114 -12.03 25.54 24.01
N ILE A 115 -12.81 24.44 23.97
CA ILE A 115 -12.29 23.07 24.07
C ILE A 115 -12.32 22.44 22.68
N THR A 116 -11.16 21.98 22.22
CA THR A 116 -11.02 21.19 20.99
C THR A 116 -11.46 19.76 21.24
N ARG A 117 -12.39 19.26 20.41
CA ARG A 117 -12.85 17.87 20.45
C ARG A 117 -12.61 17.21 19.11
N ILE A 118 -12.19 15.94 19.18
CA ILE A 118 -12.00 15.08 18.02
C ILE A 118 -13.19 14.12 17.97
N ARG A 119 -13.79 13.98 16.78
CA ARG A 119 -14.87 13.02 16.51
C ARG A 119 -14.53 12.19 15.28
N PRO A 120 -14.83 10.88 15.31
CA PRO A 120 -14.73 10.08 14.10
C PRO A 120 -15.80 10.51 13.09
N VAL A 121 -15.47 10.44 11.81
CA VAL A 121 -16.42 10.57 10.71
C VAL A 121 -16.69 9.18 10.18
N ASN A 122 -17.96 8.79 10.13
CA ASN A 122 -18.35 7.46 9.67
C ASN A 122 -18.39 7.44 8.14
N ILE A 123 -17.62 6.54 7.54
CA ILE A 123 -17.67 6.29 6.09
C ILE A 123 -18.84 5.35 5.82
N VAL A 124 -19.77 5.78 4.97
CA VAL A 124 -21.00 5.04 4.66
C VAL A 124 -21.08 4.71 3.17
N THR A 125 -21.83 3.68 2.84
CA THR A 125 -22.13 3.33 1.44
C THR A 125 -23.23 4.22 0.87
N ASP A 126 -23.39 4.24 -0.45
CA ASP A 126 -24.45 5.02 -1.11
C ASP A 126 -25.86 4.70 -0.57
N SER A 127 -26.17 3.42 -0.34
CA SER A 127 -27.47 3.03 0.22
C SER A 127 -27.68 3.54 1.64
N GLN A 128 -26.63 3.56 2.46
CA GLN A 128 -26.71 4.07 3.84
C GLN A 128 -26.75 5.59 3.88
N TRP A 129 -26.13 6.25 2.90
CA TRP A 129 -26.17 7.69 2.76
C TRP A 129 -27.60 8.19 2.59
N ASP A 130 -28.37 7.59 1.67
CA ASP A 130 -29.76 7.98 1.42
C ASP A 130 -30.65 7.76 2.65
N GLU A 131 -30.45 6.64 3.36
CA GLU A 131 -31.16 6.35 4.60
C GLU A 131 -30.86 7.39 5.68
N LEU A 132 -29.58 7.68 5.94
CA LEU A 132 -29.15 8.56 7.02
C LEU A 132 -29.39 10.03 6.73
N ALA A 133 -29.24 10.47 5.48
CA ALA A 133 -29.48 11.85 5.08
C ALA A 133 -30.95 12.26 5.29
N GLY A 134 -31.89 11.34 5.06
CA GLY A 134 -33.33 11.54 5.29
C GLY A 134 -33.83 11.19 6.69
N HIS A 135 -32.99 10.62 7.55
CA HIS A 135 -33.43 10.08 8.85
C HIS A 135 -33.71 11.19 9.87
N SER A 136 -34.95 11.28 10.35
CA SER A 136 -35.38 12.33 11.30
C SER A 136 -34.77 12.22 12.71
N ILE A 137 -34.53 10.99 13.18
CA ILE A 137 -33.99 10.73 14.55
C ILE A 137 -32.45 10.69 14.59
N LYS A 138 -31.80 10.19 13.53
CA LYS A 138 -30.33 10.01 13.45
C LYS A 138 -29.73 10.87 12.35
N GLN A 139 -30.18 12.11 12.26
CA GLN A 139 -29.68 13.04 11.26
C GLN A 139 -28.18 13.31 11.50
N PRO A 140 -27.36 13.36 10.43
CA PRO A 140 -25.96 13.75 10.53
C PRO A 140 -25.81 15.13 11.18
N ASP A 141 -25.05 15.20 12.26
CA ASP A 141 -24.72 16.43 12.96
C ASP A 141 -23.22 16.50 13.24
N LYS A 142 -22.74 17.59 13.85
CA LYS A 142 -21.31 17.73 14.21
C LYS A 142 -20.82 16.66 15.19
N ARG A 143 -21.71 15.94 15.86
CA ARG A 143 -21.35 14.88 16.81
C ARG A 143 -21.17 13.55 16.09
N ASN A 144 -21.98 13.31 15.06
CA ASN A 144 -22.00 12.10 14.24
C ASN A 144 -21.92 12.48 12.74
N PRO A 145 -20.78 13.02 12.28
CA PRO A 145 -20.60 13.33 10.87
C PRO A 145 -20.48 12.03 10.05
N ILE A 146 -20.99 12.07 8.83
CA ILE A 146 -20.90 10.97 7.86
C ILE A 146 -20.19 11.44 6.59
N ALA A 147 -19.53 10.49 5.92
CA ALA A 147 -18.84 10.71 4.65
C ALA A 147 -19.22 9.62 3.66
N ASN A 148 -19.37 9.99 2.39
CA ASN A 148 -19.59 9.05 1.30
C ASN A 148 -18.63 9.35 0.15
N PHE A 149 -18.05 8.29 -0.43
CA PHE A 149 -17.11 8.37 -1.54
C PHE A 149 -17.88 8.38 -2.87
N GLN A 150 -17.62 9.39 -3.68
CA GLN A 150 -18.07 9.48 -5.07
C GLN A 150 -16.89 9.27 -6.02
N ALA A 151 -17.13 9.25 -7.33
CA ALA A 151 -16.08 8.96 -8.31
C ALA A 151 -14.83 9.88 -8.19
N ASN A 152 -15.04 11.19 -7.98
CA ASN A 152 -13.95 12.19 -7.98
C ASN A 152 -13.79 12.95 -6.65
N TYR A 153 -14.73 12.79 -5.72
CA TYR A 153 -14.80 13.58 -4.50
C TYR A 153 -15.46 12.80 -3.37
N ILE A 154 -15.32 13.30 -2.15
CA ILE A 154 -15.91 12.77 -0.94
C ILE A 154 -16.95 13.78 -0.48
N ARG A 155 -18.19 13.33 -0.28
CA ARG A 155 -19.27 14.14 0.28
C ARG A 155 -19.31 13.98 1.79
N PHE A 156 -19.60 15.06 2.49
CA PHE A 156 -19.67 15.14 3.95
C PHE A 156 -21.00 15.73 4.39
N LEU A 157 -21.55 15.14 5.45
CA LEU A 157 -22.65 15.72 6.21
C LEU A 157 -22.28 15.75 7.71
N PRO A 158 -22.52 16.86 8.41
CA PRO A 158 -23.03 18.15 7.91
C PRO A 158 -22.00 18.86 6.99
N MET A 159 -22.47 19.79 6.14
CA MET A 159 -21.63 20.49 5.14
C MET A 159 -20.60 21.47 5.76
N ASP A 160 -20.71 21.77 7.06
CA ASP A 160 -19.87 22.75 7.75
C ASP A 160 -18.62 22.15 8.41
N VAL A 161 -18.26 20.93 8.01
CA VAL A 161 -17.08 20.19 8.46
C VAL A 161 -15.88 20.64 7.62
N GLN A 162 -15.26 21.78 7.93
CA GLN A 162 -14.23 22.40 7.06
C GLN A 162 -12.91 21.63 6.95
N PHE A 163 -12.43 21.03 8.05
CA PHE A 163 -11.11 20.38 8.10
C PHE A 163 -11.22 18.98 8.67
N ILE A 164 -10.77 18.00 7.87
CA ILE A 164 -10.87 16.58 8.21
C ILE A 164 -9.46 15.99 8.26
N GLY A 165 -9.16 15.35 9.39
CA GLY A 165 -8.03 14.46 9.51
C GLY A 165 -8.36 13.15 8.80
N PHE A 166 -7.61 12.83 7.75
CA PHE A 166 -7.90 11.68 6.89
C PHE A 166 -6.72 10.72 6.88
N VAL A 167 -6.99 9.46 7.20
CA VAL A 167 -6.02 8.36 7.17
C VAL A 167 -6.41 7.42 6.05
N TYR A 168 -5.47 7.12 5.16
CA TYR A 168 -5.68 6.18 4.08
C TYR A 168 -4.41 5.39 3.77
N TYR A 169 -4.57 4.28 3.05
CA TYR A 169 -3.48 3.53 2.46
C TYR A 169 -3.28 4.02 1.03
N ARG A 170 -2.05 4.44 0.72
CA ARG A 170 -1.65 4.81 -0.64
C ARG A 170 -1.12 3.61 -1.41
N TYR A 171 -1.11 3.71 -2.74
CA TYR A 171 -0.35 2.76 -3.55
C TYR A 171 1.14 2.78 -3.17
N PRO A 172 1.83 1.62 -3.20
CA PRO A 172 3.27 1.57 -3.05
C PRO A 172 3.93 2.35 -4.20
N THR A 173 5.08 2.97 -3.95
CA THR A 173 5.84 3.58 -5.05
C THR A 173 6.33 2.51 -6.02
N ASP A 174 6.30 2.80 -7.32
CA ASP A 174 6.79 1.87 -8.34
C ASP A 174 8.31 1.68 -8.17
N PRO A 175 8.75 0.46 -7.84
CA PRO A 175 10.16 0.19 -7.66
C PRO A 175 10.85 0.18 -9.03
N HIS A 176 12.02 0.80 -9.10
CA HIS A 176 12.76 0.94 -10.35
C HIS A 176 14.25 0.72 -10.09
N PHE A 177 14.81 -0.30 -10.72
CA PHE A 177 16.24 -0.52 -10.78
C PHE A 177 16.83 0.30 -11.93
N ALA A 178 17.54 1.36 -11.57
CA ALA A 178 18.32 2.14 -12.50
C ALA A 178 19.75 1.60 -12.57
N TYR A 179 20.29 1.60 -13.78
CA TYR A 179 21.64 1.13 -14.03
C TYR A 179 22.35 2.01 -15.05
N THR A 180 23.67 2.07 -14.93
CA THR A 180 24.56 2.66 -15.93
C THR A 180 25.38 1.55 -16.58
N SER A 181 25.56 1.62 -17.90
CA SER A 181 26.38 0.64 -18.62
C SER A 181 27.79 1.19 -18.82
N THR A 182 28.69 0.91 -17.87
CA THR A 182 30.10 1.25 -17.98
C THR A 182 30.86 0.04 -18.51
N LYS A 183 31.44 0.15 -19.72
CA LYS A 183 32.27 -0.92 -20.35
C LYS A 183 31.56 -2.27 -20.54
N GLY A 184 30.25 -2.26 -20.80
CA GLY A 184 29.48 -3.48 -21.07
C GLY A 184 29.04 -4.25 -19.82
N TYR A 185 29.35 -3.76 -18.62
CA TYR A 185 28.80 -4.26 -17.37
C TYR A 185 27.65 -3.35 -16.90
N VAL A 186 26.66 -3.97 -16.27
CA VAL A 186 25.54 -3.26 -15.63
C VAL A 186 26.03 -2.82 -14.25
N GLU A 187 26.17 -1.52 -14.05
CA GLU A 187 26.54 -0.92 -12.77
C GLU A 187 25.28 -0.31 -12.13
N TYR A 188 25.05 -0.62 -10.86
CA TYR A 188 23.87 -0.19 -10.12
C TYR A 188 23.93 1.30 -9.77
N ASP A 189 22.88 2.06 -10.13
CA ASP A 189 22.76 3.48 -9.77
C ASP A 189 21.84 3.66 -8.58
N ALA A 190 22.41 3.87 -7.40
CA ALA A 190 21.67 4.08 -6.16
C ALA A 190 20.86 5.39 -6.13
N THR A 191 21.19 6.37 -6.96
CA THR A 191 20.56 7.71 -6.96
C THR A 191 19.27 7.71 -7.77
N LEU A 192 19.29 7.03 -8.92
CA LEU A 192 18.12 6.91 -9.80
C LEU A 192 17.23 5.71 -9.47
N SER A 193 17.69 4.80 -8.61
CA SER A 193 16.93 3.61 -8.21
C SER A 193 15.93 3.91 -7.10
N VAL A 194 14.69 3.47 -7.28
CA VAL A 194 13.61 3.57 -6.28
C VAL A 194 13.47 2.23 -5.57
N GLN A 195 13.81 2.19 -4.27
CA GLN A 195 13.76 0.96 -3.47
C GLN A 195 12.33 0.51 -3.15
N LEU A 196 12.19 -0.76 -2.75
CA LEU A 196 10.96 -1.25 -2.13
C LEU A 196 10.80 -0.65 -0.73
N GLU A 197 9.59 -0.19 -0.41
CA GLU A 197 9.24 0.40 0.89
C GLU A 197 8.95 -0.67 1.98
N TRP A 198 9.13 -1.95 1.63
CA TRP A 198 8.83 -3.10 2.47
C TRP A 198 10.00 -3.46 3.39
N ASP A 199 9.70 -4.16 4.48
CA ASP A 199 10.73 -4.80 5.30
C ASP A 199 11.34 -6.02 4.59
N ASP A 200 12.49 -6.49 5.09
CA ASP A 200 13.24 -7.60 4.48
C ASP A 200 12.42 -8.89 4.38
N ILE A 201 11.52 -9.15 5.34
CA ILE A 201 10.66 -10.34 5.33
C ILE A 201 9.64 -10.26 4.19
N ASN A 202 9.01 -9.11 3.99
CA ASN A 202 8.08 -8.93 2.89
C ASN A 202 8.80 -8.89 1.53
N ILE A 203 10.05 -8.42 1.47
CA ILE A 203 10.88 -8.48 0.25
C ILE A 203 11.14 -9.95 -0.17
N VAL A 204 11.40 -10.86 0.77
CA VAL A 204 11.54 -12.31 0.49
C VAL A 204 10.26 -12.90 -0.09
N ASP A 205 9.10 -12.46 0.39
CA ASP A 205 7.80 -12.86 -0.15
C ASP A 205 7.60 -12.34 -1.58
N ILE A 206 8.04 -11.11 -1.88
CA ILE A 206 8.04 -10.55 -3.23
C ILE A 206 8.96 -11.34 -4.16
N ILE A 207 10.18 -11.69 -3.72
CA ILE A 207 11.10 -12.56 -4.48
C ILE A 207 10.44 -13.91 -4.79
N SER A 208 9.78 -14.50 -3.80
CA SER A 208 9.07 -15.78 -3.98
C SER A 208 7.94 -15.67 -5.01
N ILE A 209 7.23 -14.53 -5.07
CA ILE A 209 6.20 -14.26 -6.08
C ILE A 209 6.82 -14.18 -7.48
N ILE A 210 7.95 -13.46 -7.63
CA ILE A 210 8.66 -13.34 -8.92
C ILE A 210 9.14 -14.71 -9.40
N LEU A 211 9.77 -15.50 -8.53
CA LEU A 211 10.24 -16.85 -8.86
C LEU A 211 9.09 -17.76 -9.29
N PHE A 212 7.95 -17.70 -8.58
CA PHE A 212 6.76 -18.46 -8.96
C PHE A 212 6.20 -18.04 -10.32
N ASP A 213 6.14 -16.75 -10.60
CA ASP A 213 5.67 -16.22 -11.89
C ASP A 213 6.65 -16.59 -13.04
N LEU A 214 7.93 -16.82 -12.73
CA LEU A 214 8.94 -17.40 -13.64
C LEU A 214 8.88 -18.93 -13.73
N GLY A 215 8.00 -19.60 -12.96
CA GLY A 215 7.83 -21.06 -12.94
C GLY A 215 8.88 -21.81 -12.10
N ILE A 216 9.58 -21.11 -11.20
CA ILE A 216 10.58 -21.70 -10.29
C ILE A 216 9.98 -21.76 -8.89
N SER A 217 9.86 -22.97 -8.34
CA SER A 217 9.37 -23.18 -6.97
C SER A 217 10.56 -23.38 -6.03
N VAL A 218 10.77 -22.43 -5.12
CA VAL A 218 11.86 -22.48 -4.11
C VAL A 218 11.29 -22.29 -2.72
N GLY A 219 11.87 -22.94 -1.71
CA GLY A 219 11.52 -22.73 -0.31
C GLY A 219 11.96 -21.35 0.20
N ARG A 220 11.14 -20.70 1.04
CA ARG A 220 11.48 -19.41 1.66
C ARG A 220 12.79 -19.46 2.44
N GLY A 221 13.10 -20.60 3.07
CA GLY A 221 14.35 -20.80 3.82
C GLY A 221 15.59 -20.67 2.95
N ASP A 222 15.56 -21.21 1.73
CA ASP A 222 16.69 -21.17 0.81
C ASP A 222 16.92 -19.74 0.29
N ILE A 223 15.83 -19.01 0.02
CA ILE A 223 15.89 -17.60 -0.40
C ILE A 223 16.55 -16.75 0.69
N VAL A 224 16.18 -16.94 1.95
CA VAL A 224 16.77 -16.21 3.09
C VAL A 224 18.26 -16.53 3.24
N GLN A 225 18.64 -17.82 3.16
CA GLN A 225 20.04 -18.22 3.28
C GLN A 225 20.93 -17.60 2.19
N ILE A 226 20.45 -17.60 0.95
CA ILE A 226 21.17 -17.01 -0.18
C ILE A 226 21.21 -15.48 -0.06
N ALA A 227 20.11 -14.84 0.34
CA ALA A 227 20.08 -13.40 0.56
C ALA A 227 21.06 -12.96 1.68
N ASP A 228 21.15 -13.73 2.77
CA ASP A 228 22.11 -13.47 3.85
C ASP A 228 23.56 -13.71 3.43
N LYS A 229 23.80 -14.64 2.50
CA LYS A 229 25.12 -14.85 1.92
C LYS A 229 25.56 -13.61 1.12
N PHE A 230 24.72 -13.12 0.20
CA PHE A 230 25.03 -11.92 -0.59
C PHE A 230 25.19 -10.66 0.28
N LYS A 231 24.39 -10.51 1.34
CA LYS A 231 24.59 -9.43 2.33
C LYS A 231 25.94 -9.48 3.04
N LYS A 232 26.44 -10.68 3.37
CA LYS A 232 27.74 -10.86 4.04
C LYS A 232 28.92 -10.66 3.09
N GLU A 233 28.73 -10.92 1.81
CA GLU A 233 29.74 -10.73 0.76
C GLU A 233 29.94 -9.25 0.40
N GLY A 234 29.12 -8.34 0.96
CA GLY A 234 29.39 -6.91 0.94
C GLY A 234 29.00 -6.22 -0.36
N VAL A 235 27.83 -6.57 -0.89
CA VAL A 235 27.15 -5.83 -1.97
C VAL A 235 26.09 -4.89 -1.39
#